data_AF-A0A7R9JK36-F1
#
_entry.id   AF-A0A7R9JK36-F1
#
_cell.length_a   1.000
_cell.length_b   1.000
_cell.length_c   1.000
_cell.angle_alpha   90.00
_cell.angle_beta   90.00
_cell.angle_gamma   90.00
#
_symmetry.space_group_name_H-M   'P 1'
#
loop_
_entity.id
_entity.type
_entity.pdbx_description
1 polymer ?
#
loop_
_entity_poly.entity_id
_entity_poly.type
_entity_poly.pdbx_seq_one_letter_code
_entity_poly.pdbx_strand_id
1 'polypeptide(L)'
;MPLSGLLSEYGFAGGWPSIFYVFGTVGAVWSLLFLVTVYESPDEHPHIADDERKYITSSVWGSAGVSSPPIPWKAILRSMPFWAILVAHMGQNYGYETLMTELPTFMNAGPAVRHKTERDSLGSPLPRHVDLLDVGEPRGRLDDLQSQVLAHADEEDCQRYR
;
A
#
# COMPACT_ATOMS: atom_id res chain seq x y z
N MET A 1 -2.94 -3.49 -20.90
CA MET A 1 -4.38 -3.84 -20.93
C MET A 1 -4.75 -4.47 -22.28
N PRO A 2 -4.27 -5.69 -22.61
CA PRO A 2 -4.68 -6.37 -23.85
C PRO A 2 -6.13 -6.85 -23.82
N LEU A 3 -6.67 -7.11 -22.62
CA LEU A 3 -8.02 -7.61 -22.41
C LEU A 3 -9.10 -6.57 -22.77
N SER A 4 -8.86 -5.28 -22.49
CA SER A 4 -9.79 -4.18 -22.79
C SER A 4 -9.94 -3.94 -24.30
N GLY A 5 -8.86 -4.16 -25.06
CA GLY A 5 -8.88 -4.10 -26.53
C GLY A 5 -9.70 -5.25 -27.13
N LEU A 6 -9.50 -6.47 -26.63
CA LEU A 6 -10.27 -7.65 -27.05
C LEU A 6 -11.76 -7.56 -26.70
N LEU A 7 -12.12 -7.03 -25.52
CA LEU A 7 -13.53 -6.82 -25.14
C LEU A 7 -14.20 -5.68 -25.92
N SER A 8 -13.44 -4.67 -26.37
CA SER A 8 -13.99 -3.57 -27.18
C SER A 8 -14.34 -4.01 -28.60
N GLU A 9 -13.64 -5.02 -29.13
CA GLU A 9 -13.86 -5.54 -30.49
C GLU A 9 -14.97 -6.61 -30.54
N TYR A 10 -15.14 -7.42 -29.49
CA TYR A 10 -16.10 -8.54 -29.43
C TYR A 10 -17.30 -8.35 -28.47
N GLY A 11 -17.47 -7.15 -27.90
CA GLY A 11 -18.49 -6.88 -26.87
C GLY A 11 -19.93 -6.84 -27.39
N PHE A 12 -20.81 -7.68 -26.81
CA PHE A 12 -22.24 -7.88 -27.11
C PHE A 12 -23.12 -6.60 -27.15
N ALA A 13 -22.62 -5.45 -26.67
CA ALA A 13 -23.35 -4.18 -26.58
C ALA A 13 -22.60 -2.99 -27.23
N GLY A 14 -21.73 -3.23 -28.22
CA GLY A 14 -20.95 -2.17 -28.88
C GLY A 14 -19.63 -1.83 -28.18
N GLY A 15 -19.01 -2.82 -27.54
CA GLY A 15 -17.63 -2.79 -27.05
C GLY A 15 -17.38 -2.01 -25.75
N TRP A 16 -17.60 -0.70 -25.76
CA TRP A 16 -17.30 0.20 -24.64
C TRP A 16 -18.15 -0.04 -23.37
N PRO A 17 -19.49 -0.18 -23.45
CA PRO A 17 -20.30 -0.36 -22.25
C PRO A 17 -20.14 -1.75 -21.61
N SER A 18 -19.72 -2.78 -22.36
CA SER A 18 -19.56 -4.14 -21.81
C SER A 18 -18.52 -4.23 -20.69
N ILE A 19 -17.48 -3.40 -20.73
CA ILE A 19 -16.44 -3.38 -19.70
C ILE A 19 -17.04 -2.93 -18.36
N PHE A 20 -17.88 -1.89 -18.38
CA PHE A 20 -18.57 -1.40 -17.17
C PHE A 20 -19.54 -2.44 -16.60
N TYR A 21 -20.23 -3.21 -17.44
CA TYR A 21 -21.11 -4.27 -16.97
C TYR A 21 -20.34 -5.44 -16.34
N VAL A 22 -19.25 -5.90 -16.96
CA VAL A 22 -18.46 -7.02 -16.40
C VAL A 22 -17.79 -6.62 -15.08
N PHE A 23 -17.02 -5.54 -15.05
CA PHE A 23 -16.36 -5.11 -13.81
C PHE A 23 -17.36 -4.62 -12.76
N GLY A 24 -18.46 -3.99 -13.18
CA GLY A 24 -19.53 -3.56 -12.29
C GLY A 24 -20.26 -4.72 -11.62
N THR A 25 -20.60 -5.78 -12.38
CA THR A 25 -21.25 -6.98 -11.80
C THR A 25 -20.31 -7.76 -10.90
N VAL A 26 -19.04 -7.93 -11.27
CA VAL A 26 -18.04 -8.57 -10.40
C VAL A 26 -17.87 -7.79 -9.10
N GLY A 27 -17.77 -6.46 -9.18
CA GLY A 27 -17.73 -5.59 -8.01
C GLY A 27 -18.99 -5.71 -7.15
N ALA A 28 -20.17 -5.71 -7.76
CA ALA A 28 -21.45 -5.84 -7.05
C ALA A 28 -21.58 -7.20 -6.32
N VAL A 29 -21.21 -8.30 -6.99
CA VAL A 29 -21.19 -9.63 -6.37
C VAL A 29 -20.20 -9.67 -5.21
N TRP A 30 -19.01 -9.11 -5.38
CA TRP A 30 -18.03 -9.01 -4.31
C TRP A 30 -18.51 -8.17 -3.12
N SER A 31 -19.14 -7.02 -3.37
CA SER A 31 -19.74 -6.19 -2.33
C SER A 31 -20.84 -6.92 -1.58
N LEU A 32 -21.70 -7.68 -2.28
CA LEU A 32 -22.73 -8.50 -1.63
C LEU A 32 -22.12 -9.60 -0.76
N LEU A 33 -21.06 -10.27 -1.23
CA LEU A 33 -20.33 -11.26 -0.42
C LEU A 33 -19.72 -10.61 0.82
N PHE A 34 -19.15 -9.42 0.69
CA PHE A 34 -18.58 -8.68 1.81
C PHE A 34 -19.65 -8.31 2.85
N LEU A 35 -20.82 -7.84 2.40
CA LEU A 35 -21.94 -7.52 3.30
C LEU A 35 -22.49 -8.75 4.05
N VAL A 36 -22.38 -9.95 3.47
CA VAL A 36 -22.79 -11.20 4.14
C VAL A 36 -21.70 -11.75 5.05
N THR A 37 -20.43 -11.47 4.76
CA THR A 37 -19.29 -12.09 5.48
C THR A 37 -18.76 -11.20 6.61
N VAL A 38 -18.92 -9.87 6.50
CA VAL A 38 -18.34 -8.90 7.43
C VAL A 38 -19.41 -8.37 8.37
N TYR A 39 -19.29 -8.74 9.64
CA TYR A 39 -20.13 -8.25 10.73
C TYR A 39 -19.32 -7.27 11.58
N GLU A 40 -19.84 -6.06 11.81
CA GLU A 40 -19.17 -5.02 12.59
C GLU A 40 -19.24 -5.26 14.11
N SER A 41 -20.17 -6.11 14.56
CA SER A 41 -20.41 -6.38 15.97
C SER A 41 -20.05 -7.82 16.34
N PRO A 42 -19.13 -8.04 17.31
CA PRO A 42 -18.83 -9.38 17.82
C PRO A 42 -20.02 -10.03 18.55
N ASP A 43 -21.10 -9.26 18.78
CA ASP A 43 -22.36 -9.70 19.38
C ASP A 43 -23.28 -10.47 18.41
N GLU A 44 -23.13 -10.28 17.10
CA GLU A 44 -24.00 -10.89 16.07
C GLU A 44 -23.36 -12.10 15.38
N HIS A 45 -22.16 -12.50 15.79
CA HIS A 45 -21.42 -13.60 15.16
C HIS A 45 -21.82 -14.96 15.77
N PRO A 46 -22.52 -15.85 15.06
CA PRO A 46 -23.05 -17.11 15.62
C PRO A 46 -21.97 -18.17 15.90
N HIS A 47 -20.71 -17.93 15.52
CA HIS A 47 -19.62 -18.90 15.56
C HIS A 47 -18.42 -18.49 16.43
N ILE A 48 -18.53 -17.40 17.20
CA ILE A 48 -17.45 -16.98 18.11
C ILE A 48 -17.62 -17.66 19.47
N ALA A 49 -16.54 -18.23 20.01
CA ALA A 49 -16.58 -18.84 21.33
C ALA A 49 -16.76 -17.75 22.41
N ASP A 50 -17.56 -18.02 23.44
CA ASP A 50 -17.83 -17.07 24.54
C ASP A 50 -16.54 -16.55 25.21
N ASP A 51 -15.48 -17.38 25.23
CA ASP A 51 -14.16 -17.02 25.77
C ASP A 51 -13.43 -15.99 24.90
N GLU A 52 -13.50 -16.12 23.57
CA GLU A 52 -12.91 -15.19 22.62
C GLU A 52 -13.68 -13.86 22.60
N ARG A 53 -15.01 -13.92 22.67
CA ARG A 53 -15.86 -12.74 22.81
C ARG A 53 -15.51 -11.95 24.07
N LYS A 54 -15.35 -12.62 25.21
CA LYS A 54 -14.96 -11.97 26.46
C LYS A 54 -13.56 -11.36 26.38
N TYR A 55 -12.61 -12.04 25.73
CA TYR A 55 -11.28 -11.49 25.47
C TYR A 55 -11.33 -10.22 24.62
N ILE A 56 -12.04 -10.24 23.50
CA ILE A 56 -12.22 -9.07 22.61
C ILE A 56 -12.94 -7.93 23.34
N THR A 57 -14.01 -8.21 24.07
CA THR A 57 -14.71 -7.17 24.83
C THR A 57 -13.81 -6.56 25.90
N SER A 58 -12.98 -7.37 26.55
CA SER A 58 -12.01 -6.89 27.55
C SER A 58 -10.78 -6.21 26.96
N SER A 59 -10.37 -6.49 25.72
CA SER A 59 -9.21 -5.84 25.10
C SER A 59 -9.59 -4.58 24.34
N VAL A 60 -10.76 -4.57 23.70
CA VAL A 60 -11.30 -3.43 22.95
C VAL A 60 -11.95 -2.41 23.89
N TRP A 61 -12.70 -2.86 24.91
CA TRP A 61 -13.38 -1.99 25.86
C TRP A 61 -12.88 -2.08 27.31
N GLY A 62 -11.88 -2.90 27.64
CA GLY A 62 -11.47 -3.12 29.05
C GLY A 62 -10.78 -1.97 29.77
N SER A 63 -10.77 -0.78 29.20
CA SER A 63 -10.50 0.48 29.92
C SER A 63 -11.58 1.55 29.68
N ALA A 64 -12.63 1.24 28.91
CA ALA A 64 -13.63 2.17 28.41
C ALA A 64 -14.97 2.10 29.17
N GLY A 65 -14.93 1.80 30.47
CA GLY A 65 -16.03 2.12 31.39
C GLY A 65 -16.20 3.62 31.65
N VAL A 66 -15.43 4.45 30.95
CA VAL A 66 -15.41 5.91 31.03
C VAL A 66 -15.61 6.43 29.61
N SER A 67 -16.63 7.26 29.43
CA SER A 67 -16.91 8.04 28.22
C SER A 67 -15.61 8.31 27.43
N SER A 68 -15.51 7.77 26.21
CA SER A 68 -14.33 7.98 25.36
C SER A 68 -14.01 9.48 25.32
N PRO A 69 -12.81 9.91 25.76
CA PRO A 69 -12.46 11.31 25.66
C PRO A 69 -12.49 11.74 24.20
N PRO A 70 -12.88 13.00 23.89
CA PRO A 70 -12.94 13.48 22.53
C PRO A 70 -11.54 13.38 21.89
N ILE A 71 -11.48 12.77 20.70
CA ILE A 71 -10.22 12.55 19.97
C ILE A 71 -9.53 13.92 19.76
N PRO A 72 -8.27 14.10 20.21
CA PRO A 72 -7.61 15.41 20.18
C PRO A 72 -7.03 15.71 18.79
N TRP A 73 -7.90 16.01 17.83
CA TRP A 73 -7.54 16.33 16.43
C TRP A 73 -6.43 17.38 16.31
N LYS A 74 -6.46 18.42 17.14
CA LYS A 74 -5.46 19.49 17.13
C LYS A 74 -4.07 19.02 17.59
N ALA A 75 -4.01 18.02 18.46
CA ALA A 75 -2.74 17.44 18.90
C ALA A 75 -2.14 16.54 17.82
N ILE A 76 -2.97 15.73 17.16
CA ILE A 76 -2.57 14.85 16.06
C ILE A 76 -2.03 15.68 14.89
N LEU A 77 -2.77 16.70 14.45
CA LEU A 77 -2.37 17.58 13.35
C LEU A 77 -1.14 18.45 13.68
N ARG A 78 -0.79 18.63 14.95
CA ARG A 78 0.41 19.36 15.36
C ARG A 78 1.62 18.44 15.57
N SER A 79 1.43 17.13 15.55
CA SER A 79 2.52 16.17 15.76
C SER A 79 3.44 16.10 14.54
N MET A 80 4.75 16.18 14.78
CA MET A 80 5.77 15.97 13.75
C MET A 80 5.70 14.60 13.05
N PRO A 81 5.50 13.46 13.75
CA PRO A 81 5.41 12.16 13.08
C PRO A 81 4.25 12.07 12.10
N PHE A 82 3.11 12.72 12.38
CA PHE A 82 1.98 12.76 11.45
C PHE A 82 2.36 13.40 10.11
N TRP A 83 3.06 14.55 10.14
CA TRP A 83 3.51 15.20 8.91
C TRP A 83 4.60 14.42 8.18
N ALA A 84 5.50 13.75 8.91
CA ALA A 84 6.52 12.90 8.32
C ALA A 84 5.88 11.74 7.53
N ILE A 85 4.90 11.05 8.13
CA ILE A 85 4.17 9.96 7.46
C ILE A 85 3.35 10.51 6.28
N LEU A 86 2.68 11.65 6.46
CA LEU A 86 1.88 12.26 5.39
C LEU A 86 2.74 12.59 4.16
N VAL A 87 3.88 13.26 4.35
CA VAL A 87 4.77 13.63 3.25
C VAL A 87 5.42 12.39 2.63
N ALA A 88 5.85 11.42 3.44
CA ALA A 88 6.40 10.16 2.94
C ALA A 88 5.39 9.42 2.07
N HIS A 89 4.14 9.33 2.52
CA HIS A 89 3.08 8.64 1.78
C HIS A 89 2.69 9.40 0.50
N MET A 90 2.61 10.74 0.56
CA MET A 90 2.38 11.56 -0.63
C MET A 90 3.51 11.43 -1.65
N GLY A 91 4.76 11.44 -1.20
CA GLY A 91 5.93 11.24 -2.07
C GLY A 91 5.97 9.85 -2.69
N GLN A 92 5.62 8.81 -1.91
CA GLN A 92 5.49 7.44 -2.40
C GLN A 92 4.41 7.33 -3.47
N ASN A 93 3.21 7.85 -3.21
CA ASN A 93 2.10 7.82 -4.16
C ASN A 93 2.47 8.59 -5.43
N TYR A 94 3.01 9.80 -5.31
CA TYR A 94 3.42 10.60 -6.47
C TYR A 94 4.53 9.94 -7.28
N GLY A 95 5.55 9.37 -6.62
CA GLY A 95 6.66 8.69 -7.29
C GLY A 95 6.22 7.41 -7.99
N TYR A 96 5.33 6.63 -7.38
CA TYR A 96 4.76 5.43 -7.97
C TYR A 96 3.93 5.76 -9.22
N GLU A 97 3.03 6.74 -9.13
CA GLU A 97 2.21 7.17 -10.26
C GLU A 97 3.09 7.70 -11.39
N THR A 98 4.07 8.57 -11.09
CA THR A 98 5.02 9.10 -12.08
C THR A 98 5.79 7.98 -12.77
N LEU A 99 6.27 6.99 -12.01
CA LEU A 99 6.99 5.86 -12.58
C LEU A 99 6.08 5.07 -13.52
N MET A 100 4.83 4.81 -13.14
CA MET A 100 3.87 4.08 -13.97
C MET A 100 3.48 4.84 -15.24
N THR A 101 3.37 6.18 -15.18
CA THR A 101 3.01 7.01 -16.34
C THR A 101 4.17 7.23 -17.31
N GLU A 102 5.40 7.35 -16.80
CA GLU A 102 6.60 7.56 -17.62
C GLU A 102 7.24 6.25 -18.10
N LEU A 103 6.95 5.10 -17.47
CA LEU A 103 7.38 3.77 -17.93
C LEU A 103 7.07 3.52 -19.42
N PRO A 104 5.83 3.72 -19.91
CA PRO A 104 5.51 3.51 -21.32
C PRO A 104 6.21 4.52 -22.22
N THR A 105 6.46 5.75 -21.76
CA THR A 105 7.18 6.78 -22.52
C THR A 105 8.66 6.42 -22.63
N PHE A 106 9.29 5.92 -21.58
CA PHE A 106 10.68 5.45 -21.60
C PHE A 106 10.87 4.24 -22.52
N MET A 107 9.91 3.29 -22.51
CA MET A 107 9.97 2.10 -23.35
C MET A 107 9.60 2.37 -24.83
N ASN A 108 8.76 3.37 -25.11
CA ASN A 108 8.38 3.79 -26.46
C ASN A 108 9.19 4.99 -26.98
N ALA A 109 10.08 5.58 -26.17
CA ALA A 109 11.05 6.56 -26.63
C ALA A 109 11.89 5.87 -27.70
N GLY A 110 11.63 6.26 -28.95
CA GLY A 110 11.96 5.46 -30.13
C GLY A 110 13.46 5.22 -30.37
N PRO A 111 13.83 4.73 -31.57
CA PRO A 111 15.20 4.30 -31.89
C PRO A 111 16.31 5.31 -31.56
N ALA A 112 15.99 6.61 -31.44
CA ALA A 112 16.92 7.65 -31.00
C ALA A 112 17.53 7.42 -29.60
N VAL A 113 16.78 6.88 -28.63
CA VAL A 113 17.33 6.57 -27.29
C VAL A 113 18.20 5.31 -27.34
N ARG A 114 17.76 4.28 -28.08
CA ARG A 114 18.58 3.07 -28.35
C ARG A 114 19.93 3.41 -28.98
N HIS A 115 19.95 4.26 -30.00
CA HIS A 115 21.19 4.64 -30.69
C HIS A 115 22.12 5.50 -29.84
N LYS A 116 21.60 6.18 -28.80
CA LYS A 116 22.43 6.94 -27.87
C LYS A 116 23.06 6.01 -26.84
N THR A 117 22.30 5.07 -26.28
CA THR A 117 22.84 4.02 -25.40
C THR A 117 23.87 3.17 -26.12
N GLU A 118 23.64 2.79 -27.39
CA GLU A 118 24.58 1.95 -28.15
C GLU A 118 25.89 2.68 -28.48
N ARG A 119 25.84 3.97 -28.88
CA ARG A 119 27.05 4.77 -29.13
C ARG A 119 27.83 5.09 -27.86
N ASP A 120 27.13 5.40 -26.77
CA ASP A 120 27.77 5.68 -25.47
C ASP A 120 28.35 4.38 -24.85
N SER A 121 27.72 3.22 -25.11
CA SER A 121 28.24 1.89 -24.71
C SER A 121 29.42 1.42 -25.57
N LEU A 122 29.49 1.84 -26.85
CA LEU A 122 30.61 1.50 -27.74
C LEU A 122 31.84 2.41 -27.51
N GLY A 123 31.62 3.62 -26.98
CA GLY A 123 32.66 4.60 -26.69
C GLY A 123 33.25 4.54 -25.27
N SER A 124 32.65 3.75 -24.38
CA SER A 124 33.17 3.51 -23.04
C SER A 124 33.83 2.12 -23.00
N PRO A 125 35.09 1.98 -22.53
CA PRO A 125 35.63 0.65 -22.25
C PRO A 125 34.76 0.04 -21.17
N LEU A 126 33.95 -0.95 -21.55
CA LEU A 126 33.12 -1.74 -20.65
C LEU A 126 33.92 -2.05 -19.37
N PRO A 127 33.45 -1.66 -18.17
CA PRO A 127 33.90 -2.31 -16.96
C PRO A 127 33.37 -3.75 -17.03
N ARG A 128 34.15 -4.62 -17.66
CA ARG A 128 34.07 -6.05 -17.40
C ARG A 128 34.27 -6.19 -15.89
N HIS A 129 33.30 -6.82 -15.22
CA HIS A 129 33.14 -6.92 -13.76
C HIS A 129 32.30 -5.79 -13.15
N VAL A 130 31.01 -5.76 -13.48
CA VAL A 130 29.99 -5.38 -12.50
C VAL A 130 29.40 -6.69 -11.97
N ASP A 131 29.74 -6.96 -10.72
CA ASP A 131 29.14 -7.95 -9.84
C ASP A 131 27.62 -7.75 -9.78
N LEU A 132 26.89 -8.50 -10.61
CA LEU A 132 25.42 -8.46 -10.72
C LEU A 132 24.75 -9.59 -9.92
N LEU A 133 25.45 -10.13 -8.92
CA LEU A 133 24.93 -11.13 -7.98
C LEU A 133 25.32 -10.79 -6.54
N ASP A 134 24.94 -9.60 -6.05
CA ASP A 134 24.67 -9.43 -4.62
C ASP A 134 23.70 -8.26 -4.33
N VAL A 135 22.58 -8.21 -5.05
CA VAL A 135 21.37 -7.55 -4.51
C VAL A 135 20.56 -8.63 -3.78
N GLY A 136 21.25 -9.34 -2.88
CA GLY A 136 20.68 -10.19 -1.85
C GLY A 136 20.53 -9.38 -0.57
N GLU A 137 19.42 -8.65 -0.47
CA GLU A 137 18.67 -8.42 0.78
C GLU A 137 19.43 -7.89 2.03
N PRO A 138 19.44 -6.56 2.29
CA PRO A 138 19.53 -6.01 3.65
C PRO A 138 18.17 -5.57 4.18
N ARG A 139 17.06 -6.18 3.71
CA ARG A 139 15.70 -5.83 4.16
C ARG A 139 15.53 -6.15 5.65
N GLY A 140 16.03 -7.30 6.09
CA GLY A 140 16.03 -7.69 7.51
C GLY A 140 16.84 -6.75 8.40
N ARG A 141 17.96 -6.17 7.91
CA ARG A 141 18.75 -5.20 8.69
C ARG A 141 18.04 -3.85 8.81
N LEU A 142 17.24 -3.47 7.82
CA LEU A 142 16.38 -2.29 7.92
C LEU A 142 15.22 -2.53 8.89
N ASP A 143 14.63 -3.73 8.87
CA ASP A 143 13.55 -4.11 9.79
C ASP A 143 14.06 -4.16 11.25
N ASP A 144 15.28 -4.67 11.46
CA ASP A 144 15.96 -4.65 12.77
C ASP A 144 16.29 -3.22 13.24
N LEU A 145 16.77 -2.35 12.33
CA LEU A 145 17.05 -0.95 12.65
C LEU A 145 15.77 -0.17 12.93
N GLN A 146 14.68 -0.41 12.19
CA GLN A 146 13.38 0.18 12.50
C GLN A 146 12.84 -0.32 13.83
N SER A 147 13.02 -1.61 14.14
CA SER A 147 12.62 -2.18 15.43
C SER A 147 13.43 -1.57 16.60
N GLN A 148 14.74 -1.35 16.44
CA GLN A 148 15.58 -0.69 17.43
C GLN A 148 15.24 0.80 17.60
N VAL A 149 14.97 1.51 16.50
CA VAL A 149 14.56 2.92 16.56
C VAL A 149 13.19 3.07 17.22
N LEU A 150 12.25 2.17 16.94
CA LEU A 150 10.95 2.16 17.61
C LEU A 150 11.07 1.84 19.10
N ALA A 151 11.93 0.89 19.49
CA ALA A 151 12.19 0.58 20.89
C ALA A 151 12.82 1.78 21.65
N HIS A 152 13.76 2.48 21.04
CA HIS A 152 14.34 3.69 21.63
C HIS A 152 13.34 4.84 21.74
N ALA A 153 12.46 5.02 20.75
CA ALA A 153 11.40 6.03 20.80
C ALA A 153 10.39 5.74 21.92
N ASP A 154 10.02 4.47 22.12
CA ASP A 154 9.12 4.05 23.21
C ASP A 154 9.76 4.30 24.59
N GLU A 155 11.06 4.05 24.73
CA GLU A 155 11.81 4.28 25.98
C GLU A 155 11.91 5.77 26.34
N GLU A 156 12.12 6.65 25.36
CA GLU A 156 12.13 8.10 25.56
C GLU A 156 10.75 8.65 25.93
N ASP A 157 9.68 8.14 25.33
CA ASP A 157 8.31 8.52 25.69
C ASP A 157 7.94 8.01 27.10
N CYS A 158 8.38 6.81 27.49
CA CYS A 158 8.18 6.28 28.85
C CYS A 158 8.91 7.11 29.92
N GLN A 159 10.11 7.63 29.62
CA GLN A 159 10.83 8.56 30.50
C GLN A 159 10.16 9.93 30.59
N ARG A 160 9.52 10.40 29.51
CA ARG A 160 8.86 11.71 29.45
C ARG A 160 7.53 11.75 30.21
N TYR A 161 6.89 10.61 30.46
CA TYR A 161 5.60 10.50 31.16
C TYR A 161 5.70 10.00 32.61
N ARG A 162 6.90 9.90 33.18
CA ARG A 162 7.16 9.64 34.60
C ARG A 162 7.44 10.93 35.37
#